data_AF-A0A4Q2YVD1-F1
#
_entry.id   AF-A0A4Q2YVD1-F1
#
_cell.length_a   1.000
_cell.length_b   1.000
_cell.length_c   1.000
_cell.angle_alpha   90.00
_cell.angle_beta   90.00
_cell.angle_gamma   90.00
#
_symmetry.space_group_name_H-M   'P 1'
#
loop_
_entity.id
_entity.type
_entity.pdbx_description
1 polymer ?
#
loop_
_entity_poly.entity_id
_entity_poly.type
_entity_poly.pdbx_seq_one_letter_code
_entity_poly.pdbx_strand_id
1 'polypeptide(L)'
;MPLFSRRRFLHLAGAGATLAALHPLRAIEPFQRSGGPRFRLSLAAYSFRQFFAADAPAAQKMSMTRFLDYCREHDCDGAELTSYYFPKDVSDDELRSVRR
;
A
#
# COMPACT_ATOMS: atom_id res chain seq x y z
N MET A 1 -57.42 12.66 -28.43
CA MET A 1 -56.11 13.11 -27.91
C MET A 1 -55.15 11.92 -27.97
N PRO A 2 -54.33 11.74 -29.03
CA PRO A 2 -53.41 10.60 -29.03
C PRO A 2 -52.27 10.88 -28.06
N LEU A 3 -52.10 9.90 -27.17
CA LEU A 3 -51.23 9.85 -26.02
C LEU A 3 -49.75 9.97 -26.41
N PHE A 4 -48.95 10.52 -25.50
CA PHE A 4 -47.49 10.49 -25.53
C PHE A 4 -46.94 9.13 -26.01
N SER A 5 -46.30 9.11 -27.18
CA SER A 5 -45.59 7.93 -27.69
C SER A 5 -44.29 7.72 -26.91
N ARG A 6 -43.96 6.46 -26.59
CA ARG A 6 -42.70 6.06 -25.92
C ARG A 6 -41.47 6.64 -26.64
N ARG A 7 -41.48 6.68 -27.97
CA ARG A 7 -40.38 7.25 -28.77
C ARG A 7 -40.25 8.76 -28.55
N ARG A 8 -41.37 9.49 -28.48
CA ARG A 8 -41.39 10.93 -28.21
C ARG A 8 -40.95 11.25 -26.78
N PHE A 9 -41.32 10.40 -25.82
CA PHE A 9 -40.82 10.48 -24.45
C PHE A 9 -39.29 10.31 -24.37
N LEU A 10 -38.72 9.31 -25.05
CA LEU A 10 -37.27 9.10 -25.07
C LEU A 10 -36.50 10.25 -25.72
N HIS A 11 -37.02 10.82 -26.82
CA HIS A 11 -36.40 12.00 -27.44
C HIS A 11 -36.42 13.23 -26.53
N LEU A 12 -37.51 13.46 -25.79
CA LEU A 12 -37.62 14.56 -24.84
C LEU A 12 -36.75 14.34 -23.59
N ALA A 13 -36.70 13.11 -23.07
CA ALA A 13 -35.85 12.76 -21.94
C ALA A 13 -34.35 12.90 -22.26
N GLY A 14 -33.93 12.50 -23.48
CA GLY A 14 -32.56 12.69 -23.95
C GLY A 14 -32.18 14.17 -24.10
N ALA A 15 -33.10 15.02 -24.57
CA ALA A 15 -32.88 16.46 -24.67
C ALA A 15 -32.79 17.17 -23.31
N GLY A 16 -33.44 16.65 -22.26
CA GLY A 16 -33.29 17.15 -20.89
C GLY A 16 -31.98 16.73 -20.22
N ALA A 17 -31.46 15.55 -20.55
CA ALA A 17 -30.21 15.03 -19.99
C ALA A 17 -28.97 15.82 -20.44
N THR A 18 -28.97 16.38 -21.66
CA THR A 18 -27.85 17.21 -22.16
C THR A 18 -27.73 18.53 -21.41
N LEU A 19 -28.85 19.14 -20.96
CA LEU A 19 -28.84 20.35 -20.13
C LEU A 19 -28.32 20.10 -18.71
N ALA A 20 -28.60 18.93 -18.13
CA ALA A 20 -28.04 18.53 -16.83
C ALA A 20 -26.53 18.24 -16.92
N ALA A 21 -26.06 17.71 -18.05
CA ALA A 21 -24.63 17.41 -18.28
C ALA A 21 -23.74 18.66 -18.53
N LEU A 22 -24.33 19.85 -18.70
CA LEU A 22 -23.59 21.11 -18.85
C LEU A 22 -23.15 21.72 -17.52
N HIS A 23 -23.63 21.19 -16.39
CA HIS A 23 -23.18 21.64 -15.08
C HIS A 23 -21.86 20.96 -14.72
N PRO A 24 -20.81 21.70 -14.38
CA PRO A 24 -19.58 21.10 -13.88
C PRO A 24 -19.93 20.36 -12.58
N LEU A 25 -19.85 19.04 -12.60
CA LEU A 25 -19.90 18.23 -11.39
C LEU A 25 -18.67 18.59 -10.57
N ARG A 26 -18.89 19.26 -9.43
CA ARG A 26 -17.79 19.62 -8.53
C ARG A 26 -17.41 18.40 -7.71
N ALA A 27 -16.14 18.03 -7.75
CA ALA A 27 -15.58 17.07 -6.81
C ALA A 27 -15.68 17.64 -5.38
N ILE A 28 -15.68 16.76 -4.39
CA ILE A 28 -15.53 17.17 -2.99
C ILE A 28 -14.17 17.87 -2.81
N GLU A 29 -14.13 18.87 -1.95
CA GLU A 29 -12.89 19.52 -1.55
C GLU A 29 -11.94 18.51 -0.87
N PRO A 30 -10.61 18.69 -0.98
CA PRO A 30 -9.66 17.86 -0.27
C PRO A 30 -9.94 17.82 1.23
N PHE A 31 -9.89 16.62 1.82
CA PHE A 31 -10.04 16.46 3.27
C PHE A 31 -8.99 17.29 4.00
N GLN A 32 -9.43 18.15 4.91
CA GLN A 32 -8.56 18.86 5.83
C GLN A 32 -7.99 17.85 6.84
N ARG A 33 -6.75 17.42 6.62
CA ARG A 33 -6.02 16.54 7.55
C ARG A 33 -5.23 17.42 8.52
N SER A 34 -5.27 17.08 9.80
CA SER A 34 -4.42 17.72 10.79
C SER A 34 -2.96 17.29 10.60
N GLY A 35 -2.05 18.25 10.71
CA GLY A 35 -0.62 18.01 10.54
C GLY A 35 -0.17 17.88 9.08
N GLY A 36 1.13 17.67 8.89
CA GLY A 36 1.72 17.45 7.57
C GLY A 36 1.47 16.02 7.03
N PRO A 37 1.69 15.80 5.72
CA PRO A 37 1.70 14.45 5.16
C PRO A 37 2.71 13.57 5.91
N ARG A 38 2.30 12.36 6.29
CA ARG A 38 3.16 11.38 6.94
C ARG A 38 3.22 10.12 6.08
N PHE A 39 4.37 9.86 5.48
CA PHE A 39 4.66 8.61 4.80
C PHE A 39 5.84 7.97 5.50
N ARG A 40 5.62 6.80 6.13
CA ARG A 40 6.67 6.07 6.84
C ARG A 40 7.22 4.98 5.93
N LEU A 41 8.51 5.01 5.69
CA LEU A 41 9.17 4.06 4.80
C LEU A 41 9.56 2.79 5.55
N SER A 42 9.37 1.64 4.91
CA SER A 42 9.80 0.34 5.40
C SER A 42 10.34 -0.53 4.26
N LEU A 43 11.18 -1.50 4.62
CA LEU A 43 11.64 -2.54 3.71
C LEU A 43 11.10 -3.91 4.13
N ALA A 44 10.70 -4.71 3.15
CA ALA A 44 10.30 -6.09 3.36
C ALA A 44 11.49 -7.04 3.30
N ALA A 45 11.67 -7.85 4.35
CA ALA A 45 12.75 -8.84 4.43
C ALA A 45 12.70 -9.84 3.26
N TYR A 46 11.51 -10.14 2.74
CA TYR A 46 11.34 -11.05 1.61
C TYR A 46 12.01 -10.53 0.31
N SER A 47 12.17 -9.22 0.15
CA SER A 47 12.93 -8.62 -0.96
C SER A 47 14.42 -9.01 -0.93
N PHE A 48 14.92 -9.50 0.21
CA PHE A 48 16.29 -9.95 0.42
C PHE A 48 16.41 -11.49 0.41
N ARG A 49 15.39 -12.22 -0.04
CA ARG A 49 15.32 -13.69 0.06
C ARG A 49 16.57 -14.44 -0.40
N GLN A 50 17.25 -13.96 -1.44
CA GLN A 50 18.45 -14.60 -1.99
C GLN A 50 19.65 -14.50 -1.04
N PHE A 51 19.69 -13.47 -0.19
CA PHE A 51 20.75 -13.28 0.81
C PHE A 51 20.46 -14.03 2.11
N PHE A 52 19.20 -14.35 2.38
CA PHE A 52 18.78 -15.22 3.49
C PHE A 52 18.85 -16.72 3.16
N ALA A 53 19.07 -17.07 1.88
CA ALA A 53 19.13 -18.45 1.45
C ALA A 53 20.28 -19.22 2.14
N ALA A 54 20.09 -20.51 2.39
CA ALA A 54 21.07 -21.32 3.11
C ALA A 54 22.41 -21.43 2.36
N ASP A 55 22.35 -21.43 1.03
CA ASP A 55 23.44 -21.50 0.06
C ASP A 55 24.00 -20.13 -0.33
N ALA A 56 23.51 -19.03 0.26
CA ALA A 56 24.06 -17.70 0.02
C ALA A 56 25.56 -17.67 0.38
N PRO A 57 26.43 -17.06 -0.44
CA PRO A 57 27.85 -16.92 -0.12
C PRO A 57 28.04 -16.28 1.25
N ALA A 58 28.97 -16.79 2.07
CA ALA A 58 29.14 -16.32 3.45
C ALA A 58 29.33 -14.78 3.56
N ALA A 59 30.03 -14.17 2.59
CA ALA A 59 30.23 -12.73 2.54
C ALA A 59 28.94 -11.92 2.29
N GLN A 60 27.92 -12.54 1.69
CA GLN A 60 26.64 -11.92 1.31
C GLN A 60 25.47 -12.43 2.17
N LYS A 61 25.73 -13.38 3.06
CA LYS A 61 24.70 -13.98 3.92
C LYS A 61 24.12 -12.92 4.84
N MET A 62 22.80 -12.79 4.78
CA MET A 62 22.03 -11.84 5.57
C MET A 62 21.54 -12.52 6.85
N SER A 63 21.70 -11.85 7.98
CA SER A 63 21.02 -12.17 9.24
C SER A 63 19.89 -11.18 9.48
N MET A 64 18.91 -11.53 10.31
CA MET A 64 17.81 -10.62 10.63
C MET A 64 18.33 -9.31 11.27
N THR A 65 19.31 -9.42 12.17
CA THR A 65 19.95 -8.24 12.78
C THR A 65 20.59 -7.32 11.75
N ARG A 66 21.32 -7.90 10.78
CA ARG A 66 21.97 -7.13 9.70
C ARG A 66 20.95 -6.49 8.76
N PHE A 67 19.84 -7.17 8.48
CA PHE A 67 18.74 -6.60 7.71
C PHE A 67 18.11 -5.39 8.43
N LEU A 68 17.92 -5.47 9.75
CA LEU A 68 17.43 -4.33 10.54
C LEU A 68 18.42 -3.17 10.56
N ASP A 69 19.72 -3.45 10.67
CA ASP A 69 20.75 -2.42 10.56
C ASP A 69 20.75 -1.77 9.18
N TYR A 70 20.58 -2.56 8.11
CA TYR A 70 20.44 -2.05 6.75
C TYR A 70 19.22 -1.13 6.59
N CYS A 71 18.06 -1.49 7.15
CA CYS A 71 16.87 -0.63 7.13
C CYS A 71 17.16 0.72 7.82
N ARG A 72 17.84 0.69 8.97
CA ARG A 72 18.23 1.88 9.72
C ARG A 72 19.25 2.74 8.97
N GLU A 73 20.23 2.12 8.32
CA GLU A 73 21.23 2.80 7.48
C GLU A 73 20.62 3.44 6.23
N HIS A 74 19.39 3.08 5.86
CA HIS A 74 18.66 3.62 4.71
C HIS A 74 17.46 4.47 5.13
N ASP A 75 17.50 5.02 6.36
CA ASP A 75 16.48 5.93 6.90
C ASP A 75 15.04 5.39 6.80
N CYS A 76 14.88 4.08 6.90
CA CYS A 76 13.56 3.46 6.99
C CYS A 76 13.01 3.62 8.41
N ASP A 77 11.78 4.12 8.52
CA ASP A 77 11.03 4.20 9.78
C ASP A 77 10.62 2.83 10.33
N GLY A 78 10.68 1.79 9.49
CA GLY A 78 10.31 0.43 9.87
C GLY A 78 10.94 -0.66 9.01
N ALA A 79 10.69 -1.89 9.41
CA ALA A 79 11.07 -3.10 8.68
C ALA A 79 9.91 -4.10 8.74
N GLU A 80 9.65 -4.79 7.64
CA GLU A 80 8.62 -5.82 7.55
C GLU A 80 9.29 -7.19 7.57
N LEU A 81 9.30 -7.81 8.76
CA LEU A 81 9.86 -9.13 8.96
C LEU A 81 8.91 -10.22 8.42
N THR A 82 9.46 -11.41 8.17
CA THR A 82 8.69 -12.61 7.85
C THR A 82 9.19 -13.79 8.69
N SER A 83 8.30 -14.72 9.04
CA SER A 83 8.64 -15.93 9.80
C SER A 83 9.57 -16.87 9.04
N TYR A 84 9.70 -16.74 7.71
CA TYR A 84 10.53 -17.62 6.88
C TYR A 84 12.02 -17.62 7.22
N TYR A 85 12.50 -16.54 7.84
CA TYR A 85 13.93 -16.38 8.17
C TYR A 85 14.22 -16.55 9.65
N PHE A 86 13.23 -16.99 10.42
CA PHE A 86 13.41 -17.45 11.79
C PHE A 86 13.43 -18.98 11.82
N PRO A 87 14.14 -19.58 12.80
CA PRO A 87 13.98 -20.99 13.10
C PRO A 87 12.51 -21.33 13.40
N LYS A 88 12.10 -22.57 13.14
CA LYS A 88 10.73 -23.05 13.42
C LYS A 88 10.41 -22.97 14.92
N ASP A 89 11.43 -23.18 15.75
CA ASP A 89 11.44 -23.19 17.21
C ASP A 89 12.06 -21.91 17.78
N VAL A 90 11.86 -20.77 17.10
CA VAL A 90 12.35 -19.46 17.55
C VAL A 90 11.96 -19.19 19.01
N SER A 91 12.95 -18.81 19.80
CA SER A 91 12.78 -18.48 21.20
C SER A 91 12.31 -17.03 21.40
N ASP A 92 11.69 -16.77 22.54
CA ASP A 92 11.34 -15.41 22.93
C ASP A 92 12.56 -14.47 23.03
N ASP A 93 13.73 -15.00 23.40
CA ASP A 93 14.97 -14.23 23.47
C ASP A 93 15.46 -13.82 22.08
N GLU A 94 15.36 -14.70 21.08
CA GLU A 94 15.63 -14.34 19.69
C GLU A 94 14.64 -13.29 19.17
N LEU A 95 13.35 -13.41 19.49
CA LEU A 95 12.35 -12.39 19.13
C LEU A 95 12.63 -11.05 19.83
N ARG A 96 13.07 -11.07 21.09
CA ARG A 96 13.50 -9.87 21.81
C ARG A 96 14.74 -9.24 21.18
N SER A 97 15.68 -10.05 20.66
CA SER A 97 16.93 -9.55 20.05
C SER A 97 16.72 -8.71 18.80
N VAL A 98 15.60 -8.92 18.09
CA VAL A 98 15.25 -8.19 16.86
C VAL A 98 14.35 -6.98 17.12
N ARG A 99 13.92 -6.75 18.36
CA ARG A 99 13.16 -5.56 18.74
C ARG A 99 14.12 -4.37 18.82
N ARG A 100 13.83 -3.33 18.02
CA ARG A 100 14.56 -2.06 17.99
C ARG A 100 13.78 -0.95 18.69
#